data_AF-A0A6M0API4-F1
#
_entry.id   AF-A0A6M0API4-F1
#
_cell.length_a   1.000
_cell.length_b   1.000
_cell.length_c   1.000
_cell.angle_alpha   90.00
_cell.angle_beta   90.00
_cell.angle_gamma   90.00
#
_symmetry.space_group_name_H-M   'P 1'
#
loop_
_entity.id
_entity.type
_entity.pdbx_description
1 polymer ?
#
loop_
_entity_poly.entity_id
_entity_poly.type
_entity_poly.pdbx_seq_one_letter_code
_entity_poly.pdbx_strand_id
1 'polypeptide(L)' 'MIILEFKAYGKPHQYQAIDEAIRTVKFIRNSCIRLWMDNKGTGKYDLSKYSKVLAKKFPFANELNSTARQAAA' A
#
# COMPACT_ATOMS: atom_id res chain seq x y z
N MET A 1 -32.13 5.41 14.41
CA MET A 1 -30.88 5.41 13.64
C MET A 1 -31.14 4.65 12.35
N ILE A 2 -31.14 5.31 11.20
CA ILE A 2 -31.32 4.64 9.91
C ILE A 2 -29.94 4.12 9.49
N ILE A 3 -29.82 2.82 9.30
CA ILE A 3 -28.64 2.18 8.71
C ILE A 3 -29.01 1.81 7.28
N LEU A 4 -28.22 2.30 6.32
CA LEU A 4 -28.35 1.94 4.92
C LEU A 4 -27.18 1.02 4.55
N GLU A 5 -27.48 -0.24 4.29
CA GLU A 5 -26.50 -1.22 3.84
C GLU A 5 -26.58 -1.38 2.33
N PHE A 6 -25.45 -1.19 1.66
CA PHE A 6 -25.32 -1.43 0.22
C PHE A 6 -24.05 -2.22 -0.05
N LYS A 7 -24.12 -3.13 -1.01
CA LYS A 7 -22.93 -3.80 -1.56
C LYS A 7 -22.26 -2.88 -2.57
N ALA A 8 -20.94 -2.81 -2.52
CA ALA A 8 -20.16 -2.12 -3.55
C ALA A 8 -20.27 -2.91 -4.87
N TYR A 9 -20.98 -2.36 -5.84
CA TYR A 9 -21.06 -2.90 -7.19
C TYR A 9 -20.02 -2.22 -8.07
N GLY A 10 -19.23 -3.03 -8.78
CA GLY A 10 -18.20 -2.59 -9.70
C GLY A 10 -18.23 -3.38 -11.00
N LYS A 11 -17.61 -2.82 -12.03
CA LYS A 11 -17.29 -3.54 -13.26
C LYS A 11 -16.10 -4.48 -13.02
N PRO A 12 -15.94 -5.56 -13.81
CA PRO A 12 -14.83 -6.51 -13.63
C PRO A 12 -13.44 -5.85 -13.54
N HIS A 13 -13.15 -4.83 -14.38
CA HIS A 13 -11.87 -4.12 -14.34
C HIS A 13 -11.66 -3.32 -13.04
N GLN A 14 -12.72 -2.86 -12.38
CA GLN A 14 -12.62 -2.13 -11.11
C GLN A 14 -12.24 -3.08 -9.98
N TYR A 15 -12.83 -4.28 -9.96
CA TYR A 15 -12.43 -5.31 -9.00
C TYR A 15 -10.98 -5.74 -9.20
N GLN A 16 -10.55 -5.94 -10.46
CA GLN A 16 -9.14 -6.23 -10.77
C GLN A 16 -8.20 -5.11 -10.30
N ALA A 17 -8.56 -3.84 -10.50
CA ALA A 17 -7.77 -2.72 -10.00
C ALA A 17 -7.67 -2.69 -8.47
N ILE A 18 -8.74 -3.07 -7.76
CA ILE A 18 -8.73 -3.22 -6.30
C ILE A 18 -7.78 -4.34 -5.88
N ASP A 19 -7.84 -5.50 -6.53
CA ASP A 19 -6.97 -6.64 -6.22
C ASP A 19 -5.49 -6.30 -6.44
N GLU A 20 -5.17 -5.61 -7.53
CA GLU A 20 -3.81 -5.14 -7.82
C GLU A 20 -3.34 -4.07 -6.81
N ALA A 21 -4.23 -3.17 -6.38
CA ALA A 21 -3.92 -2.21 -5.32
C ALA A 21 -3.62 -2.93 -3.99
N ILE A 22 -4.43 -3.93 -3.61
CA ILE A 22 -4.21 -4.75 -2.40
C ILE A 22 -2.88 -5.49 -2.48
N ARG A 23 -2.55 -6.07 -3.64
CA ARG A 23 -1.27 -6.74 -3.87
C ARG A 23 -0.09 -5.77 -3.69
N THR A 24 -0.22 -4.57 -4.23
CA THR A 24 0.80 -3.52 -4.12
C THR A 24 0.98 -3.05 -2.68
N VAL A 25 -0.11 -2.86 -1.92
CA VAL A 25 -0.07 -2.54 -0.48
C VAL A 25 0.67 -3.63 0.30
N LYS A 26 0.34 -4.91 0.06
CA LYS A 26 1.00 -6.04 0.72
C LYS A 26 2.50 -6.07 0.42
N PHE A 27 2.89 -5.79 -0.83
CA PHE A 27 4.28 -5.70 -1.22
C PHE A 27 5.04 -4.60 -0.44
N ILE A 28 4.49 -3.39 -0.38
CA ILE A 28 5.10 -2.26 0.35
C ILE A 28 5.22 -2.61 1.83
N ARG A 29 4.13 -3.06 2.44
CA ARG A 29 4.09 -3.43 3.87
C ARG A 29 5.13 -4.49 4.20
N ASN A 30 5.17 -5.59 3.45
CA ASN A 30 6.10 -6.68 3.72
C ASN A 30 7.57 -6.24 3.53
N SER A 31 7.82 -5.33 2.58
CA SER A 31 9.15 -4.74 2.37
C SER A 31 9.56 -3.84 3.53
N CYS A 32 8.64 -3.00 4.03
CA CYS A 32 8.86 -2.15 5.21
C CYS A 32 9.10 -2.97 6.49
N ILE A 33 8.30 -4.01 6.72
CA ILE A 33 8.49 -4.94 7.85
C ILE A 33 9.87 -5.59 7.77
N ARG A 34 10.28 -6.07 6.60
CA ARG A 34 11.61 -6.65 6.40
C ARG A 34 12.71 -5.64 6.76
N LEU A 35 12.62 -4.41 6.23
CA LEU A 35 13.59 -3.36 6.55
C LEU A 35 13.67 -3.10 8.06
N TRP A 36 12.52 -3.01 8.73
CA TRP A 36 12.44 -2.78 10.18
C TRP A 36 13.08 -3.91 10.99
N MET A 37 12.85 -5.17 10.59
CA MET A 37 13.45 -6.33 11.25
C MET A 37 14.98 -6.37 11.07
N ASP A 38 15.46 -6.04 9.87
CA ASP A 38 16.87 -6.17 9.53
C ASP A 38 17.71 -4.99 10.07
N ASN A 39 17.11 -3.82 10.33
CA ASN A 39 17.81 -2.60 10.69
C ASN A 39 17.34 -2.03 12.03
N LYS A 40 18.14 -2.23 13.08
CA LYS A 40 17.89 -1.65 14.42
C LYS A 40 17.84 -0.11 14.34
N GLY A 41 16.84 0.47 14.99
CA GLY A 41 16.64 1.93 15.03
C GLY A 41 15.80 2.49 13.88
N THR A 42 15.31 1.65 12.96
CA THR A 42 14.37 2.08 11.91
C THR A 42 13.10 2.64 12.52
N GLY A 43 12.81 3.92 12.28
CA GLY A 43 11.62 4.61 12.78
C GLY A 43 10.53 4.77 11.72
N LYS A 44 9.37 5.28 12.14
CA LYS A 44 8.21 5.53 11.25
C LYS A 44 8.53 6.41 10.04
N TYR A 45 9.40 7.41 10.21
CA TYR A 45 9.77 8.31 9.11
C TYR A 45 10.68 7.63 8.09
N ASP A 46 11.48 6.65 8.51
CA ASP A 46 12.35 5.88 7.62
C ASP A 46 11.52 4.91 6.78
N LEU A 47 10.51 4.27 7.37
CA LEU A 47 9.55 3.43 6.65
C LEU A 47 8.75 4.23 5.61
N SER A 48 8.26 5.41 5.99
CA SER A 48 7.58 6.31 5.05
C SER A 48 8.48 6.74 3.89
N LYS A 49 9.76 7.11 4.16
CA LYS A 49 10.74 7.38 3.11
C LYS A 49 11.02 6.15 2.24
N TYR A 50 11.08 4.96 2.85
CA TYR A 50 11.32 3.72 2.14
C TYR A 50 10.19 3.38 1.16
N SER A 51 8.92 3.67 1.50
CA SER A 51 7.79 3.53 0.56
C SER A 51 7.96 4.36 -0.72
N LYS A 52 8.60 5.54 -0.63
CA LYS A 52 8.95 6.38 -1.78
C LYS A 52 10.08 5.77 -2.60
N VAL A 53 11.06 5.13 -1.96
CA VAL A 53 12.14 4.38 -2.64
C VAL A 53 11.56 3.20 -3.40
N LEU A 54 10.66 2.42 -2.78
CA LEU A 54 9.98 1.30 -3.42
C LEU A 54 9.19 1.75 -4.66
N ALA A 55 8.43 2.84 -4.57
CA ALA A 55 7.70 3.35 -5.72
C ALA A 55 8.61 3.83 -6.86
N LYS A 56 9.77 4.42 -6.56
CA LYS A 56 10.76 4.76 -7.60
C LYS A 56 11.36 3.53 -8.27
N LYS A 57 11.56 2.44 -7.52
CA LYS A 57 12.19 1.21 -8.00
C LYS A 57 11.24 0.30 -8.76
N PHE A 58 9.96 0.30 -8.37
CA PHE A 58 8.96 -0.61 -8.88
C PHE A 58 7.80 0.20 -9.49
N PRO A 59 7.67 0.26 -10.82
CA PRO A 59 6.64 1.07 -11.49
C PRO A 59 5.22 0.78 -10.99
N PHE A 60 4.87 -0.51 -10.77
CA PHE A 60 3.56 -0.89 -10.23
C PHE A 60 3.29 -0.32 -8.83
N ALA A 61 4.33 -0.11 -8.01
CA ALA A 61 4.18 0.51 -6.70
C ALA A 61 3.96 2.03 -6.81
N ASN A 62 4.39 2.65 -7.91
CA ASN A 62 4.14 4.06 -8.17
C ASN A 62 2.70 4.37 -8.61
N GLU A 63 2.01 3.37 -9.19
CA GLU A 63 0.58 3.48 -9.53
C GLU A 63 -0.30 3.63 -8.28
N LEU A 64 0.18 3.20 -7.11
CA LEU A 64 -0.49 3.48 -5.85
C LEU A 64 -0.19 4.92 -5.39
N ASN A 65 -1.24 5.67 -5.06
CA ASN A 65 -1.09 7.06 -4.63
C ASN A 65 -0.18 7.20 -3.38
N SER A 66 0.43 8.36 -3.20
CA SER A 66 1.44 8.59 -2.15
C SER A 66 0.90 8.37 -0.73
N THR A 67 -0.35 8.74 -0.46
CA THR A 67 -0.96 8.59 0.87
C THR A 67 -1.18 7.11 1.20
N ALA A 68 -1.68 6.33 0.25
CA ALA A 68 -1.88 4.90 0.41
C ALA A 68 -0.55 4.14 0.59
N ARG A 69 0.51 4.55 -0.12
CA ARG A 69 1.86 3.99 0.08
C ARG A 69 2.40 4.26 1.47
N GLN A 70 2.25 5.49 1.97
CA GLN A 70 2.72 5.87 3.31
C GLN A 70 1.92 5.15 4.40
N ALA A 71 0.61 4.97 4.22
CA ALA A 71 -0.22 4.22 5.14
C ALA A 71 0.09 2.71 5.16
N ALA A 72 0.64 2.19 4.05
CA ALA A 72 1.06 0.79 3.95
C ALA A 72 2.43 0.51 4.59
N ALA A 73 3.23 1.56 4.86
CA ALA A 73 4.61 1.47 5.33
C ALA A 73 4.72 1.42 6.85
#